data_AF-A0AAD4LEF5-F1
#
_entry.id   AF-A0AAD4LEF5-F1
#
_cell.length_a   1.000
_cell.length_b   1.000
_cell.length_c   1.000
_cell.angle_alpha   90.00
_cell.angle_beta   90.00
_cell.angle_gamma   90.00
#
_symmetry.space_group_name_H-M   'P 1'
#
loop_
_entity.id
_entity.type
_entity.pdbx_description
1 polymer ?
#
loop_
_entity_poly.entity_id
_entity_poly.type
_entity_poly.pdbx_seq_one_letter_code
_entity_poly.pdbx_strand_id
1 'polypeptide(L)'
;MVLDGPVLALSDIMHGMASSPTTSAPQEDDTSLADSATPEPLDYAQIEVMRKRVLELIVSGASKMSTSSREKELIEMVFRLTSTRTPDVAQLYTQAKTIQELCRQRDFIIKEVAEERARWEAERHGFDRVAEALIAGRSHGGDSTYREEELERQVAILGAENKALRQKVTFSP
;
A
#
# COMPACT_ATOMS: atom_id res chain seq x y z
N MET A 1 -27.28 -8.83 -31.81
CA MET A 1 -26.77 -7.50 -31.39
C MET A 1 -25.70 -7.76 -30.35
N VAL A 2 -24.43 -7.63 -30.75
CA VAL A 2 -23.27 -7.85 -29.86
C VAL A 2 -22.99 -6.51 -29.18
N LEU A 3 -23.09 -6.48 -27.85
CA LEU A 3 -22.70 -5.32 -27.06
C LEU A 3 -21.18 -5.35 -26.91
N ASP A 4 -20.54 -4.49 -27.69
CA ASP A 4 -19.13 -4.16 -27.60
C ASP A 4 -18.92 -3.36 -26.30
N GLY A 5 -18.42 -4.02 -25.26
CA GLY A 5 -18.05 -3.38 -24.01
C GLY A 5 -16.71 -2.65 -24.18
N PRO A 6 -16.49 -1.50 -23.52
CA PRO A 6 -15.24 -0.77 -23.66
C PRO A 6 -14.07 -1.65 -23.19
N VAL A 7 -13.09 -1.84 -24.08
CA VAL A 7 -11.83 -2.51 -23.78
C VAL A 7 -11.05 -1.65 -22.81
N LEU A 8 -11.07 -2.04 -21.52
CA LEU A 8 -10.22 -1.46 -20.50
C LEU A 8 -8.77 -1.85 -20.83
N ALA A 9 -8.03 -0.95 -21.45
CA ALA A 9 -6.62 -1.14 -21.74
C ALA A 9 -5.85 -1.20 -20.41
N LEU A 10 -5.05 -2.26 -20.22
CA LEU A 10 -4.22 -2.49 -19.01
C LEU A 10 -3.27 -1.33 -18.68
N SER A 11 -3.06 -0.41 -19.62
CA SER A 11 -2.31 0.84 -19.45
C SER A 11 -2.97 1.83 -18.48
N ASP A 12 -4.28 1.77 -18.21
CA ASP A 12 -4.94 2.67 -17.26
C ASP A 12 -4.74 2.26 -15.78
N ILE A 13 -4.37 1.00 -15.53
CA ILE A 13 -4.19 0.47 -14.17
C ILE A 13 -2.81 0.82 -13.60
N MET A 14 -1.85 1.21 -14.45
CA MET A 14 -0.50 1.60 -14.01
C MET A 14 -0.31 3.11 -14.04
N HIS A 15 -1.15 3.84 -13.31
CA HIS A 15 -0.76 5.17 -12.87
C HIS A 15 0.33 4.99 -11.82
N GLY A 16 1.58 5.16 -12.27
CA GLY A 16 2.77 5.14 -11.43
C GLY A 16 2.52 5.99 -10.19
N MET A 17 2.76 5.39 -9.02
CA MET A 17 2.80 6.07 -7.74
C MET A 17 3.59 7.37 -7.95
N ALA A 18 2.89 8.51 -7.93
CA ALA A 18 3.54 9.80 -7.88
C ALA A 18 4.46 9.74 -6.66
N SER A 19 5.76 9.79 -6.92
CA SER A 19 6.79 9.90 -5.90
C SER A 19 6.45 11.11 -5.04
N SER A 20 5.93 10.84 -3.84
CA SER A 20 5.83 11.84 -2.78
C SER A 20 7.24 12.40 -2.52
N PRO A 21 7.40 13.69 -2.20
CA PRO A 21 8.70 14.25 -1.89
C PRO A 21 9.32 13.46 -0.74
N THR A 22 10.45 12.84 -1.03
CA THR A 22 11.30 12.12 -0.08
C THR A 22 11.63 13.05 1.08
N THR A 23 11.02 12.77 2.24
CA THR A 23 11.50 13.33 3.50
C THR A 23 12.79 12.56 3.81
N SER A 24 13.92 13.28 3.81
CA SER A 24 15.22 12.74 4.20
C SER A 24 15.14 12.09 5.58
N ALA A 25 15.43 10.79 5.64
CA ALA A 25 15.63 10.08 6.89
C ALA A 25 16.90 10.62 7.59
N PRO A 26 16.87 10.90 8.91
CA PRO A 26 18.09 11.11 9.68
C PRO A 26 18.82 9.78 9.87
N GLN A 27 20.11 9.76 9.59
CA GLN A 27 21.01 8.67 9.93
C GLN A 27 21.02 8.44 11.45
N GLU A 28 20.76 7.21 11.86
CA GLU A 28 21.10 6.71 13.19
C GLU A 28 22.56 6.25 13.14
N ASP A 29 23.46 6.98 13.81
CA ASP A 29 24.38 6.36 14.78
C ASP A 29 25.07 7.42 15.64
N ASP A 30 25.34 7.02 16.88
CA ASP A 30 26.15 7.63 17.94
C ASP A 30 25.49 8.60 18.95
N THR A 31 25.06 7.97 20.04
CA THR A 31 25.09 8.41 21.44
C THR A 31 25.81 9.72 21.76
N SER A 32 25.04 10.82 21.78
CA SER A 32 25.19 11.83 22.82
C SER A 32 23.81 12.38 23.16
N LEU A 33 23.45 12.28 24.44
CA LEU A 33 22.30 12.94 25.05
C LEU A 33 22.51 14.45 24.98
N ALA A 34 22.30 15.03 23.80
CA ALA A 34 22.05 16.44 23.67
C ALA A 34 20.58 16.64 24.04
N ASP A 35 20.39 16.97 25.31
CA ASP A 35 19.24 17.63 25.87
C ASP A 35 18.98 18.91 25.05
N SER A 36 18.36 18.76 23.87
CA SER A 36 18.19 19.86 22.91
C SER A 36 16.95 20.65 23.26
N ALA A 37 16.99 21.27 24.44
CA ALA A 37 16.48 22.59 24.79
C ALA A 37 15.36 23.19 23.92
N THR A 38 14.31 22.43 23.60
CA THR A 38 13.04 23.03 23.23
C THR A 38 12.38 23.44 24.53
N PRO A 39 12.27 24.75 24.82
CA PRO A 39 11.62 25.21 26.03
C PRO A 39 10.23 24.59 26.09
N GLU A 40 9.88 24.07 27.26
CA GLU A 40 8.56 23.50 27.51
C GLU A 40 7.48 24.51 27.07
N PRO A 41 6.48 24.08 26.29
CA PRO A 41 5.44 24.99 25.84
C PRO A 41 4.80 25.68 27.04
N LEU A 42 4.72 27.01 26.98
CA LEU A 42 4.11 27.82 28.04
C LEU A 42 2.70 27.30 28.35
N ASP A 43 2.45 27.06 29.64
CA ASP A 43 1.13 26.66 30.09
C ASP A 43 0.10 27.78 29.83
N TYR A 44 -1.16 27.41 29.62
CA TYR A 44 -2.25 28.34 29.34
C TYR A 44 -2.36 29.44 30.42
N ALA A 45 -2.16 29.08 31.70
CA ALA A 45 -2.16 30.05 32.79
C ALA A 45 -1.02 31.07 32.66
N GLN A 46 0.16 30.64 32.19
CA GLN A 46 1.31 31.52 31.99
C GLN A 46 1.08 32.47 30.81
N ILE A 47 0.52 31.96 29.71
CA ILE A 47 0.12 32.75 28.53
C ILE A 47 -0.88 33.84 28.93
N GLU A 48 -1.88 33.49 29.74
CA GLU A 48 -2.91 34.44 30.15
C GLU A 48 -2.38 35.50 31.11
N VAL A 49 -1.46 35.14 32.01
CA VAL A 49 -0.72 36.10 32.85
C VAL A 49 0.12 37.06 32.00
N MET A 50 0.80 36.56 30.97
CA MET A 50 1.59 37.40 30.06
C MET A 50 0.69 38.36 29.27
N ARG A 51 -0.44 37.90 28.74
CA ARG A 51 -1.43 38.74 28.05
C ARG A 51 -1.99 39.82 28.98
N LYS A 52 -2.36 39.46 30.21
CA LYS A 52 -2.87 40.40 31.21
C LYS A 52 -1.84 41.48 31.53
N ARG A 53 -0.57 41.12 31.74
CA ARG A 53 0.53 42.07 31.98
C ARG A 53 0.76 43.00 30.79
N VAL A 54 0.68 42.47 29.56
CA VAL A 54 0.79 43.28 28.34
C VAL A 54 -0.35 44.30 28.25
N LEU A 55 -1.59 43.88 28.55
CA LEU A 55 -2.74 44.80 28.57
C LEU A 55 -2.60 45.86 29.68
N GLU A 56 -2.14 45.48 30.87
CA GLU A 56 -1.86 46.42 31.96
C GLU A 56 -0.79 47.45 31.58
N LEU A 57 0.25 47.05 30.85
CA LEU A 57 1.30 47.95 30.33
C LEU A 57 0.76 48.90 29.26
N ILE A 58 -0.13 48.45 28.37
CA ILE A 58 -0.78 49.30 27.36
C ILE A 58 -1.69 50.33 28.03
N VAL A 59 -2.50 49.91 29.00
CA VAL A 59 -3.45 50.78 29.73
C VAL A 59 -2.71 51.77 30.63
N SER A 60 -1.65 51.33 31.33
CA SER A 60 -0.85 52.19 32.22
C SER A 60 0.06 53.15 31.45
N GLY A 61 0.59 52.71 30.29
CA GLY A 61 1.40 53.52 29.39
C GLY A 61 0.64 54.69 28.76
N ALA A 62 -0.69 54.59 28.64
CA ALA A 62 -1.53 55.70 28.20
C ALA A 62 -1.63 56.84 29.23
N SER A 63 -1.30 56.59 30.51
CA SER A 63 -1.56 57.55 31.59
C SER A 63 -0.33 58.33 32.07
N LYS A 64 0.91 57.81 32.01
CA LYS A 64 2.05 58.53 32.64
C LYS A 64 3.41 58.57 31.95
N MET A 65 3.77 57.72 31.00
CA MET A 65 5.03 57.87 30.24
C MET A 65 4.87 57.24 28.85
N SER A 66 5.23 57.97 27.80
CA SER A 66 5.27 57.46 26.44
C SER A 66 6.17 56.22 26.37
N THR A 67 5.60 55.03 26.20
CA THR A 67 6.37 53.80 25.97
C THR A 67 7.33 53.99 24.80
N SER A 68 8.59 53.62 24.97
CA SER A 68 9.60 53.76 23.92
C SER A 68 9.24 52.90 22.70
N SER A 69 9.77 53.25 21.53
CA SER A 69 9.52 52.47 20.30
C SER A 69 9.88 50.99 20.45
N ARG A 70 10.93 50.70 21.23
CA ARG A 70 11.40 49.34 21.52
C ARG A 70 10.43 48.58 22.43
N GLU A 71 9.82 49.24 23.40
CA GLU A 71 8.82 48.63 24.28
C GLU A 71 7.54 48.26 23.53
N LYS A 72 7.12 49.11 22.57
CA LYS A 72 5.97 48.82 21.71
C LYS A 72 6.21 47.57 20.86
N GLU A 73 7.40 47.45 20.26
CA GLU A 73 7.78 46.29 19.46
C GLU A 73 7.82 44.99 20.30
N LEU A 74 8.37 45.06 21.52
CA LEU A 74 8.40 43.92 22.44
C LEU A 74 6.99 43.49 22.88
N ILE A 75 6.12 44.46 23.18
CA ILE A 75 4.71 44.21 23.49
C ILE A 75 4.01 43.53 22.32
N GLU A 76 4.21 44.03 21.10
CA GLU A 76 3.64 43.45 19.88
C GLU A 76 4.13 42.01 19.64
N MET A 77 5.43 41.76 19.81
CA MET A 77 6.01 40.42 19.70
C MET A 77 5.41 39.47 20.73
N VAL A 78 5.37 39.86 22.01
CA VAL A 78 4.79 39.03 23.08
C VAL A 78 3.31 38.77 22.80
N PHE A 79 2.57 39.78 22.35
CA PHE A 79 1.17 39.63 22.00
C PHE A 79 0.98 38.65 20.85
N ARG A 80 1.78 38.75 19.77
CA ARG A 80 1.74 37.78 18.65
C ARG A 80 2.07 36.36 19.09
N LEU A 81 3.13 36.18 19.88
CA LEU A 81 3.58 34.86 20.34
C LEU A 81 2.55 34.20 21.26
N THR A 82 1.97 34.99 22.17
CA THR A 82 0.92 34.53 23.08
C THR A 82 -0.45 34.43 22.42
N SER A 83 -0.66 35.03 21.25
CA SER A 83 -1.91 34.92 20.46
C SER A 83 -2.03 33.64 19.66
N THR A 84 -1.02 32.75 19.70
CA THR A 84 -1.11 31.43 19.08
C THR A 84 -2.34 30.71 19.62
N ARG A 85 -3.26 30.40 18.71
CA ARG A 85 -4.55 29.81 19.06
C ARG A 85 -4.28 28.37 19.48
N THR A 86 -4.48 28.07 20.75
CA THR A 86 -4.48 26.67 21.21
C THR A 86 -5.53 25.93 20.38
N PRO A 87 -5.20 24.79 19.77
CA PRO A 87 -6.17 24.03 19.00
C PRO A 87 -7.36 23.67 19.91
N ASP A 88 -8.56 23.84 19.38
CA ASP A 88 -9.79 23.54 20.10
C ASP A 88 -9.81 22.06 20.49
N VAL A 89 -10.08 21.75 21.76
CA VAL A 89 -10.08 20.37 22.28
C VAL A 89 -11.11 19.52 21.53
N ALA A 90 -12.24 20.09 21.15
CA ALA A 90 -13.24 19.39 20.34
C ALA A 90 -12.71 19.05 18.94
N GLN A 91 -11.93 19.95 18.35
CA GLN A 91 -11.26 19.72 17.07
C GLN A 91 -10.19 18.62 17.20
N LEU A 92 -9.38 18.63 18.26
CA LEU A 92 -8.38 17.59 18.53
C LEU A 92 -9.04 16.22 18.70
N TYR A 93 -10.15 16.16 19.44
CA TYR A 93 -10.90 14.91 19.61
C TYR A 93 -11.45 14.39 18.28
N THR A 94 -12.01 15.28 17.46
CA THR A 94 -12.51 14.93 16.13
C THR A 94 -11.39 14.41 15.24
N GLN A 95 -10.22 15.09 15.24
CA GLN A 95 -9.04 14.64 14.50
C GLN A 95 -8.54 13.27 14.99
N ALA A 96 -8.45 13.06 16.30
CA ALA A 96 -8.04 11.78 16.88
C ALA A 96 -9.00 10.64 16.47
N LYS A 97 -10.31 10.91 16.45
CA LYS A 97 -11.31 9.96 15.97
C LYS A 97 -11.14 9.64 14.49
N THR A 98 -10.90 10.65 13.66
CA THR A 98 -10.65 10.47 12.22
C THR A 98 -9.36 9.66 11.99
N ILE A 99 -8.28 9.98 12.70
CA ILE A 99 -7.01 9.23 12.61
C ILE A 99 -7.23 7.77 13.00
N GLN A 100 -7.94 7.52 14.11
CA GLN A 100 -8.25 6.17 14.55
C GLN A 100 -9.02 5.38 13.48
N GLU A 101 -10.00 6.00 12.84
CA GLU A 101 -10.78 5.36 11.78
C GLU A 101 -9.93 5.05 10.54
N LEU A 102 -9.09 6.00 10.12
CA LEU A 102 -8.15 5.79 9.01
C LEU A 102 -7.14 4.68 9.32
N CYS A 103 -6.67 4.59 10.56
CA CYS A 103 -5.81 3.47 10.99
C CYS A 103 -6.54 2.13 10.86
N ARG A 104 -7.79 2.02 11.32
CA ARG A 104 -8.59 0.79 11.14
C ARG A 104 -8.74 0.41 9.67
N GLN A 105 -9.05 1.39 8.81
CA GLN A 105 -9.20 1.17 7.38
C GLN A 105 -7.89 0.71 6.72
N ARG A 106 -6.77 1.35 7.07
CA ARG A 106 -5.44 0.95 6.60
C ARG A 106 -5.12 -0.49 7.03
N ASP A 107 -5.34 -0.81 8.30
CA ASP A 107 -5.01 -2.12 8.85
C ASP A 107 -5.86 -3.22 8.19
N PHE A 108 -7.13 -2.93 7.89
CA PHE A 108 -8.00 -3.79 7.10
C PHE A 108 -7.45 -4.03 5.68
N ILE A 109 -7.06 -2.98 4.95
CA ILE A 109 -6.50 -3.10 3.60
C ILE A 109 -5.19 -3.90 3.61
N ILE A 110 -4.31 -3.65 4.59
CA ILE A 110 -3.05 -4.40 4.73
C ILE A 110 -3.33 -5.89 4.89
N LYS A 111 -4.32 -6.24 5.72
CA LYS A 111 -4.72 -7.61 5.95
C LYS A 111 -5.27 -8.26 4.67
N GLU A 112 -6.21 -7.62 3.99
CA GLU A 112 -6.79 -8.12 2.73
C GLU A 112 -5.70 -8.37 1.67
N VAL A 113 -4.77 -7.42 1.52
CA VAL A 113 -3.66 -7.55 0.57
C VAL A 113 -2.73 -8.70 0.96
N ALA A 114 -2.47 -8.92 2.26
CA ALA A 114 -1.66 -10.04 2.72
C ALA A 114 -2.34 -11.39 2.46
N GLU A 115 -3.64 -11.49 2.72
CA GLU A 115 -4.43 -12.70 2.44
C GLU A 115 -4.49 -13.02 0.95
N GLU A 116 -4.67 -12.00 0.10
CA GLU A 116 -4.67 -12.17 -1.35
C GLU A 116 -3.30 -12.66 -1.83
N ARG A 117 -2.20 -12.04 -1.38
CA ARG A 117 -0.84 -12.50 -1.73
C ARG A 117 -0.61 -13.96 -1.33
N ALA A 118 -1.02 -14.35 -0.12
CA ALA A 118 -0.91 -15.72 0.34
C ALA A 118 -1.72 -16.70 -0.54
N ARG A 119 -2.93 -16.31 -0.97
CA ARG A 119 -3.75 -17.10 -1.89
C ARG A 119 -3.06 -17.29 -3.25
N TRP A 120 -2.53 -16.20 -3.82
CA TRP A 120 -1.82 -16.23 -5.10
C TRP A 120 -0.55 -17.06 -5.04
N GLU A 121 0.19 -17.03 -3.94
CA GLU A 121 1.37 -17.89 -3.74
C GLU A 121 0.97 -19.37 -3.65
N ALA A 122 -0.11 -19.69 -2.93
CA ALA A 122 -0.62 -21.05 -2.85
C ALA A 122 -1.08 -21.59 -4.22
N GLU A 123 -1.74 -20.75 -5.02
CA GLU A 123 -2.15 -21.10 -6.38
C GLU A 123 -0.95 -21.30 -7.30
N ARG A 124 0.05 -20.40 -7.25
CA ARG A 124 1.31 -20.53 -7.99
C ARG A 124 2.00 -21.84 -7.67
N HIS A 125 2.15 -22.18 -6.39
CA HIS A 125 2.71 -23.47 -5.98
C HIS A 125 1.86 -24.66 -6.46
N GLY A 126 0.54 -24.51 -6.54
CA GLY A 126 -0.35 -25.50 -7.15
C GLY A 126 -0.03 -25.73 -8.63
N PHE A 127 0.11 -24.65 -9.39
CA PHE A 127 0.48 -24.72 -10.80
C PHE A 127 1.88 -25.26 -11.02
N ASP A 128 2.86 -24.87 -10.20
CA ASP A 128 4.23 -25.39 -10.28
C ASP A 128 4.24 -26.91 -10.08
N ARG A 129 3.54 -27.43 -9.06
CA ARG A 129 3.43 -28.88 -8.84
C ARG A 129 2.75 -29.61 -9.99
N VAL A 130 1.69 -29.03 -10.56
CA VAL A 130 0.99 -29.64 -11.71
C VAL A 130 1.90 -29.63 -12.95
N ALA A 131 2.59 -28.54 -13.21
CA ALA A 131 3.56 -28.43 -14.30
C ALA A 131 4.69 -29.45 -14.13
N GLU A 132 5.26 -29.56 -12.93
CA GLU A 132 6.27 -30.57 -12.60
C GLU A 132 5.73 -31.98 -12.78
N ALA A 133 4.51 -32.28 -12.34
CA ALA A 133 3.89 -33.59 -12.52
C ALA A 133 3.67 -33.94 -14.01
N LEU A 134 3.30 -32.97 -14.84
CA LEU A 134 3.16 -33.14 -16.29
C LEU A 134 4.52 -33.36 -16.96
N ILE A 135 5.55 -32.60 -16.57
CA ILE A 135 6.92 -32.77 -17.06
C ILE A 135 7.47 -34.13 -16.63
N ALA A 136 7.27 -34.53 -15.38
CA ALA A 136 7.69 -35.81 -14.84
C ALA A 136 6.94 -36.97 -15.51
N GLY A 137 5.63 -36.83 -15.73
CA GLY A 137 4.83 -37.80 -16.48
C GLY A 137 5.30 -37.94 -17.92
N ARG A 138 5.74 -36.86 -18.57
CA ARG A 138 6.34 -36.90 -19.90
C ARG A 138 7.75 -37.51 -19.90
N SER A 139 8.56 -37.24 -18.89
CA SER A 139 9.92 -37.78 -18.79
C SER A 139 9.96 -39.25 -18.37
N HIS A 140 9.01 -39.70 -17.56
CA HIS A 140 8.79 -41.12 -17.23
C HIS A 140 7.96 -41.84 -18.32
N GLY A 141 7.25 -41.08 -19.15
CA GLY A 141 6.39 -41.55 -20.24
C GLY A 141 7.12 -41.87 -21.55
N GLY A 142 8.45 -42.04 -21.56
CA GLY A 142 9.14 -42.62 -22.71
C GLY A 142 8.56 -43.99 -23.11
N ASP A 143 8.08 -44.76 -22.13
CA ASP A 143 7.34 -46.00 -22.34
C ASP A 143 5.88 -45.77 -22.75
N SER A 144 5.25 -44.65 -22.37
CA SER A 144 3.87 -44.33 -22.75
C SER A 144 3.79 -43.95 -24.22
N THR A 145 4.72 -43.14 -24.73
CA THR A 145 4.81 -42.81 -26.15
C THR A 145 5.20 -44.04 -26.97
N TYR A 146 6.11 -44.89 -26.48
CA TYR A 146 6.47 -46.12 -27.17
C TYR A 146 5.32 -47.14 -27.21
N ARG A 147 4.59 -47.30 -26.10
CA ARG A 147 3.40 -48.16 -26.02
C ARG A 147 2.27 -47.63 -26.90
N GLU A 148 2.08 -46.32 -26.97
CA GLU A 148 1.10 -45.67 -27.83
C GLU A 148 1.45 -45.86 -29.32
N GLU A 149 2.71 -45.63 -29.72
CA GLU A 149 3.21 -45.89 -31.07
C GLU A 149 3.09 -47.38 -31.47
N GLU A 150 3.37 -48.30 -30.55
CA GLU A 150 3.24 -49.74 -30.79
C GLU A 150 1.76 -50.17 -30.93
N LEU A 151 0.85 -49.59 -30.15
CA LEU A 151 -0.59 -49.80 -30.30
C LEU A 151 -1.09 -49.24 -31.64
N GLU A 152 -0.61 -48.06 -32.06
CA GLU A 152 -0.94 -47.48 -33.37
C GLU A 152 -0.47 -48.38 -34.52
N ARG A 153 0.75 -48.94 -34.43
CA ARG A 153 1.25 -49.93 -35.41
C ARG A 153 0.37 -51.18 -35.44
N GLN A 154 0.01 -51.72 -34.28
CA GLN A 154 -0.85 -52.92 -34.21
C GLN A 154 -2.23 -52.67 -34.81
N VAL A 155 -2.84 -51.50 -34.54
CA VAL A 155 -4.11 -51.09 -35.15
C VAL A 155 -3.97 -50.98 -36.67
N ALA A 156 -2.88 -50.41 -37.18
CA ALA A 156 -2.64 -50.30 -38.62
C ALA A 156 -2.48 -51.66 -39.29
N ILE A 157 -1.73 -52.59 -38.68
CA ILE A 157 -1.55 -53.96 -39.18
C ILE A 157 -2.88 -54.70 -39.21
N LEU A 158 -3.61 -54.71 -38.08
CA LEU A 158 -4.91 -55.36 -37.98
C LEU A 158 -5.92 -54.75 -38.95
N GLY A 159 -5.89 -53.43 -39.17
CA GLY A 159 -6.72 -52.75 -40.15
C GLY A 159 -6.41 -53.19 -41.59
N ALA A 160 -5.13 -53.31 -41.94
CA ALA A 160 -4.68 -53.81 -43.24
C ALA A 160 -5.07 -55.28 -43.46
N GLU A 161 -4.88 -56.13 -42.45
CA GLU A 161 -5.27 -57.54 -42.48
C GLU A 161 -6.79 -57.69 -42.61
N ASN A 162 -7.57 -56.93 -41.85
CA ASN A 162 -9.04 -56.95 -41.95
C ASN A 162 -9.51 -56.52 -43.33
N LYS A 163 -8.87 -55.49 -43.92
CA LYS A 163 -9.15 -55.06 -45.30
C LYS A 163 -8.81 -56.16 -46.32
N ALA A 164 -7.66 -56.82 -46.17
CA ALA A 164 -7.24 -57.91 -47.05
C ALA A 164 -8.17 -59.14 -46.92
N LEU A 165 -8.58 -59.49 -45.70
CA LEU A 165 -9.54 -60.57 -45.45
C LEU A 165 -10.91 -60.25 -46.06
N ARG A 166 -11.40 -59.01 -45.90
CA ARG A 166 -12.66 -58.58 -46.53
C ARG A 166 -12.60 -58.67 -48.05
N GLN A 167 -11.49 -58.28 -48.67
CA GLN A 167 -11.28 -58.46 -50.10
C GLN A 167 -11.30 -59.94 -50.48
N LYS A 168 -10.57 -60.80 -49.76
CA LYS A 168 -10.57 -62.26 -50.02
C LYS A 168 -11.97 -62.87 -49.91
N VAL A 169 -12.77 -62.45 -48.93
CA VAL A 169 -14.16 -62.92 -48.78
C VAL A 169 -15.06 -62.41 -49.91
N THR A 170 -14.85 -61.18 -50.40
CA THR A 170 -15.63 -60.63 -51.53
C THR A 170 -15.22 -61.17 -52.89
N PHE A 171 -13.98 -61.65 -53.04
CA PHE A 171 -13.46 -62.26 -54.26
C PHE A 171 -13.41 -63.80 -54.21
N SER A 172 -13.91 -64.43 -53.15
CA SER A 172 -14.09 -65.88 -53.08
C SER A 172 -15.41 -66.24 -53.78
N PRO A 173 -15.39 -67.05 -54.86
CA PRO A 173 -16.58 -67.46 -55.61
C PRO A 173 -17.52 -68.37 -54.83
#